data_AF-A0A7C4URX6-F1
#
_entry.id   AF-A0A7C4URX6-F1
#
_cell.length_a   1.000
_cell.length_b   1.000
_cell.length_c   1.000
_cell.angle_alpha   90.00
_cell.angle_beta   90.00
_cell.angle_gamma   90.00
#
_symmetry.space_group_name_H-M   'P 1'
#
loop_
_entity.id
_entity.type
_entity.pdbx_description
1 polymer ?
#
loop_
_entity_poly.entity_id
_entity_poly.type
_entity_poly.pdbx_seq_one_letter_code
_entity_poly.pdbx_strand_id
1 'polypeptide(L)'
;MFLVRVGMWQYRLSWTDLLFLVDTVMPGRPDREKVARAIRGDTALLEQLLDDERVFQRVAREKELVVELSPWLYFTILLRRITRELAQEAFTVELRSRQKVVLFDTEKV
;
A
#
# COMPACT_ATOMS: atom_id res chain seq x y z
N MET A 1 -2.88 -0.41 -21.37
CA MET A 1 -3.05 0.19 -20.03
C MET A 1 -3.47 -0.91 -19.06
N PHE A 2 -2.49 -1.62 -18.48
CA PHE A 2 -2.79 -2.62 -17.45
C PHE A 2 -2.86 -1.88 -16.12
N LEU A 3 -4.04 -1.40 -15.77
CA LEU A 3 -4.37 -1.19 -14.37
C LEU A 3 -4.35 -2.58 -13.74
N VAL A 4 -3.23 -2.95 -13.12
CA VAL A 4 -3.26 -3.99 -12.09
C VAL A 4 -4.01 -3.35 -10.93
N ARG A 5 -5.33 -3.25 -11.06
CA ARG A 5 -6.21 -3.14 -9.92
C ARG A 5 -5.93 -4.42 -9.15
N VAL A 6 -5.15 -4.32 -8.08
CA VAL A 6 -4.99 -5.39 -7.09
C VAL A 6 -6.37 -5.53 -6.42
N GLY A 7 -7.32 -6.01 -7.20
CA GLY A 7 -8.73 -6.03 -6.90
C GLY A 7 -9.10 -7.41 -6.39
N MET A 8 -9.77 -7.39 -5.24
CA MET A 8 -10.58 -8.50 -4.73
C MET A 8 -9.83 -9.80 -4.47
N TRP A 9 -8.76 -9.72 -3.69
CA TRP A 9 -8.47 -10.81 -2.77
C TRP A 9 -9.13 -10.45 -1.46
N GLN A 10 -9.98 -11.33 -0.93
CA GLN A 10 -10.55 -11.18 0.40
C GLN A 10 -9.41 -10.85 1.37
N TYR A 11 -9.36 -9.60 1.84
CA TYR A 11 -8.26 -9.07 2.63
C TYR A 11 -7.99 -9.99 3.80
N ARG A 12 -6.86 -10.71 3.77
CA ARG A 12 -6.44 -11.59 4.87
C ARG A 12 -5.75 -10.78 5.96
N LEU A 13 -6.41 -9.69 6.39
CA LEU A 13 -5.88 -8.84 7.43
C LEU A 13 -6.14 -9.46 8.79
N SER A 14 -5.06 -9.59 9.55
CA SER A 14 -5.12 -9.97 10.95
C SER A 14 -5.82 -8.88 11.77
N TRP A 15 -6.10 -9.17 13.04
CA TRP A 15 -6.59 -8.13 13.94
C TRP A 15 -5.52 -7.06 14.20
N THR A 16 -4.26 -7.48 14.34
CA THR A 16 -3.09 -6.60 14.47
C THR A 16 -2.97 -5.66 13.28
N ASP A 17 -3.18 -6.16 12.06
CA ASP A 17 -3.14 -5.37 10.83
C ASP A 17 -4.17 -4.23 10.83
N LEU A 18 -5.41 -4.53 11.25
CA LEU A 18 -6.48 -3.54 11.30
C LEU A 18 -6.23 -2.48 12.38
N LEU A 19 -5.75 -2.89 13.55
CA LEU A 19 -5.37 -1.95 14.61
C LEU A 19 -4.20 -1.07 14.17
N PHE A 20 -3.19 -1.64 13.51
CA PHE A 20 -2.09 -0.88 12.94
C PHE A 20 -2.57 0.20 11.97
N LEU A 21 -3.48 -0.12 11.05
CA LEU A 21 -4.03 0.86 10.10
C LEU A 21 -4.77 1.98 10.83
N VAL A 22 -5.60 1.64 11.82
CA VAL A 22 -6.34 2.63 12.62
C VAL A 22 -5.40 3.51 13.42
N ASP A 23 -4.46 2.93 14.15
CA ASP A 23 -3.52 3.66 15.01
C ASP A 23 -2.59 4.58 14.20
N THR A 24 -2.31 4.23 12.95
CA THR A 24 -1.48 5.03 12.05
C THR A 24 -2.22 6.24 11.48
N VAL A 25 -3.46 6.04 11.05
CA VAL A 25 -4.27 7.09 10.39
C VAL A 25 -4.99 7.97 11.42
N MET A 26 -5.37 7.40 12.57
CA MET A 26 -6.14 8.03 13.64
C MET A 26 -5.47 7.80 15.02
N PRO A 27 -4.26 8.32 15.24
CA PRO A 27 -3.52 8.07 16.48
C PRO A 27 -4.27 8.61 17.71
N GLY A 28 -4.20 7.87 18.82
CA GLY A 28 -4.80 8.28 20.10
C GLY A 28 -6.33 8.13 20.17
N ARG A 29 -6.96 7.52 19.16
CA ARG A 29 -8.40 7.35 19.12
C ARG A 29 -8.88 6.32 20.16
N PRO A 30 -9.80 6.68 21.08
CA PRO A 30 -10.19 5.80 22.19
C PRO A 30 -11.04 4.60 21.76
N ASP A 31 -11.77 4.71 20.64
CA ASP A 31 -12.63 3.66 20.09
C ASP A 31 -11.95 2.88 18.95
N ARG A 32 -10.61 2.81 18.92
CA ARG A 32 -9.84 2.20 17.81
C ARG A 32 -10.30 0.78 17.43
N GLU A 33 -10.67 -0.04 18.41
CA GLU A 33 -11.14 -1.41 18.15
C GLU A 33 -12.51 -1.41 17.44
N LYS A 34 -13.39 -0.49 17.81
CA LYS A 34 -14.70 -0.36 17.16
C LYS A 34 -14.53 0.08 15.71
N VAL A 35 -13.61 1.02 15.48
CA VAL A 35 -13.24 1.49 14.13
C VAL A 35 -12.62 0.36 13.31
N ALA A 36 -11.69 -0.41 13.88
CA ALA A 36 -11.07 -1.57 13.22
C ALA A 36 -12.11 -2.63 12.80
N ARG A 37 -13.13 -2.89 13.63
CA ARG A 37 -14.25 -3.78 13.26
C ARG A 37 -15.07 -3.23 12.10
N ALA A 38 -15.33 -1.91 12.08
CA ALA A 38 -16.08 -1.28 10.99
C ALA A 38 -15.31 -1.37 9.67
N ILE A 39 -14.00 -1.08 9.67
CA ILE A 39 -13.13 -1.16 8.48
C ILE A 39 -13.10 -2.57 7.90
N ARG A 40 -13.09 -3.62 8.73
CA ARG A 40 -13.08 -5.01 8.25
C ARG A 40 -14.23 -5.33 7.27
N GLY A 41 -15.39 -4.70 7.45
CA GLY A 41 -16.55 -4.89 6.58
C GLY A 41 -16.63 -3.93 5.39
N ASP A 42 -15.81 -2.87 5.39
CA ASP A 42 -15.85 -1.80 4.38
C ASP A 42 -14.57 -1.81 3.55
N THR A 43 -14.64 -2.50 2.41
CA THR A 43 -13.50 -2.61 1.51
C THR A 43 -13.09 -1.26 0.90
N ALA A 44 -14.03 -0.34 0.66
CA ALA A 44 -13.70 0.96 0.09
C ALA A 44 -12.93 1.82 1.09
N LEU A 45 -13.35 1.81 2.35
CA LEU A 45 -12.60 2.48 3.42
C LEU A 45 -11.22 1.85 3.62
N LEU A 46 -11.12 0.51 3.55
CA LEU A 46 -9.84 -0.18 3.69
C LEU A 46 -8.86 0.19 2.55
N GLU A 47 -9.35 0.29 1.32
CA GLU A 47 -8.57 0.76 0.16
C GLU A 47 -8.02 2.17 0.42
N GLN A 48 -8.85 3.09 0.93
CA GLN A 48 -8.43 4.44 1.27
C GLN A 48 -7.34 4.46 2.36
N LEU A 49 -7.45 3.60 3.38
CA LEU A 49 -6.44 3.51 4.43
C LEU A 49 -5.11 2.97 3.91
N LEU A 50 -5.14 1.97 3.02
CA LEU A 50 -3.94 1.40 2.40
C LEU A 50 -3.22 2.38 1.46
N ASP A 51 -3.96 3.36 0.95
CA ASP A 51 -3.42 4.42 0.10
C ASP A 51 -2.97 5.66 0.89
N ASP A 52 -3.23 5.72 2.20
CA ASP A 52 -2.78 6.81 3.06
C ASP A 52 -1.25 6.79 3.20
N GLU A 53 -0.61 7.92 2.86
CA GLU A 53 0.86 8.04 2.87
C GLU A 53 1.46 7.77 4.26
N ARG A 54 0.73 8.06 5.34
CA ARG A 54 1.20 7.81 6.71
C ARG A 54 1.40 6.32 6.98
N VAL A 55 0.61 5.46 6.35
CA VAL A 55 0.73 4.00 6.45
C VAL A 55 2.06 3.54 5.85
N PHE A 56 2.40 4.01 4.65
CA PHE A 56 3.69 3.71 4.04
C PHE A 56 4.85 4.27 4.85
N GLN A 57 4.80 5.54 5.24
CA GLN A 57 5.88 6.20 5.99
C GLN A 57 6.19 5.49 7.30
N ARG A 58 5.15 5.00 7.99
CA ARG A 58 5.33 4.23 9.23
C ARG A 58 6.01 2.88 8.97
N VAL A 59 5.55 2.13 7.96
CA VAL A 59 6.19 0.87 7.54
C VAL A 59 7.65 1.07 7.14
N ALA A 60 7.97 2.15 6.43
CA ALA A 60 9.32 2.45 6.00
C ALA A 60 10.27 2.83 7.16
N ARG A 61 9.73 3.45 8.22
CA ARG A 61 10.49 3.93 9.38
C ARG A 61 10.70 2.86 10.45
N GLU A 62 9.66 2.10 10.77
CA GLU A 62 9.63 1.11 11.87
C GLU A 62 9.94 -0.29 11.31
N LYS A 63 11.21 -0.69 11.34
CA LYS A 63 11.67 -1.95 10.73
C LYS A 63 11.08 -3.19 11.40
N GLU A 64 10.73 -3.07 12.67
CA GLU A 64 10.11 -4.12 13.48
C GLU A 64 8.74 -4.55 12.92
N LEU A 65 8.05 -3.68 12.17
CA LEU A 65 6.76 -3.98 11.58
C LEU A 65 6.78 -5.15 10.58
N VAL A 66 7.96 -5.51 10.04
CA VAL A 66 8.09 -6.67 9.15
C VAL A 66 7.75 -8.00 9.83
N VAL A 67 7.91 -8.08 11.17
CA VAL A 67 7.57 -9.28 11.95
C VAL A 67 6.24 -9.15 12.72
N GLU A 68 5.74 -7.92 12.92
CA GLU A 68 4.47 -7.67 13.62
C GLU A 68 3.25 -7.71 12.70
N LEU A 69 3.40 -7.21 11.47
CA LEU A 69 2.32 -7.20 10.49
C LEU A 69 2.24 -8.53 9.77
N SER A 70 1.06 -8.87 9.26
CA SER A 70 0.96 -9.99 8.34
C SER A 70 1.84 -9.70 7.10
N PRO A 71 2.52 -10.72 6.54
CA PRO A 71 3.26 -10.56 5.30
C PRO A 71 2.40 -9.97 4.18
N TRP A 72 1.11 -10.36 4.16
CA TRP A 72 0.15 -9.85 3.19
C TRP A 72 0.00 -8.33 3.27
N LEU A 73 -0.22 -7.77 4.47
CA LEU A 73 -0.34 -6.32 4.64
C LEU A 73 0.97 -5.61 4.30
N TYR A 74 2.08 -6.09 4.86
CA TYR A 74 3.40 -5.47 4.70
C TYR A 74 3.76 -5.31 3.21
N PHE A 75 3.70 -6.40 2.45
CA PHE A 75 4.00 -6.35 1.01
C PHE A 75 2.94 -5.58 0.21
N THR A 76 1.67 -5.61 0.61
CA THR A 76 0.64 -4.81 -0.06
C THR A 76 0.94 -3.31 0.03
N ILE A 77 1.36 -2.82 1.19
CA ILE A 77 1.73 -1.40 1.38
C ILE A 77 2.91 -1.02 0.47
N LEU A 78 3.96 -1.85 0.44
CA LEU A 78 5.14 -1.61 -0.39
C LEU A 78 4.82 -1.64 -1.90
N LEU A 79 4.07 -2.64 -2.36
CA LEU A 79 3.69 -2.76 -3.77
C LEU A 79 2.80 -1.62 -4.24
N ARG A 80 1.89 -1.15 -3.37
CA ARG A 80 1.06 0.02 -3.65
C ARG A 80 1.89 1.28 -3.80
N ARG A 81 2.88 1.49 -2.93
CA ARG A 81 3.80 2.62 -3.04
C ARG A 81 4.54 2.60 -4.37
N ILE A 82 5.18 1.48 -4.71
CA ILE A 82 5.92 1.34 -5.98
C ILE A 82 5.00 1.58 -7.18
N THR A 83 3.77 1.06 -7.15
CA THR A 83 2.80 1.27 -8.23
C THR A 83 2.46 2.76 -8.41
N ARG A 84 2.31 3.51 -7.31
CA ARG A 84 2.07 4.96 -7.34
C ARG A 84 3.28 5.74 -7.84
N GLU A 85 4.47 5.42 -7.36
CA GLU A 85 5.72 6.07 -7.79
C GLU A 85 5.95 5.85 -9.29
N LEU A 86 5.82 4.61 -9.76
CA LEU A 86 5.89 4.32 -11.18
C LEU A 86 4.85 5.14 -11.93
N ALA A 87 3.58 5.14 -11.53
CA ALA A 87 2.52 5.91 -12.22
C ALA A 87 2.76 7.42 -12.27
N GLN A 88 3.55 7.99 -11.35
CA GLN A 88 3.93 9.40 -11.33
C GLN A 88 5.17 9.69 -12.19
N GLU A 89 6.05 8.71 -12.39
CA GLU A 89 7.17 8.84 -13.32
C GLU A 89 6.70 8.70 -14.77
N ALA A 90 7.19 9.57 -15.66
CA ALA A 90 6.95 9.51 -17.09
C ALA A 90 7.73 8.34 -17.72
N PHE A 91 7.35 7.11 -17.41
CA PHE A 91 7.93 5.96 -18.08
C PHE A 91 7.43 5.91 -19.53
N THR A 92 8.35 5.95 -20.50
CA THR A 92 8.04 5.57 -21.88
C THR A 92 8.22 4.06 -21.99
N VAL A 93 7.11 3.31 -22.13
CA VAL A 93 7.20 1.88 -22.48
C VAL A 93 7.41 1.78 -23.99
N GLU A 94 8.66 1.68 -24.44
CA GLU A 94 8.94 1.29 -25.82
C GLU A 94 8.85 -0.24 -25.97
N LEU A 95 7.92 -0.69 -26.83
CA LEU A 95 7.86 -2.08 -27.29
C LEU A 95 8.80 -2.27 -28.49
N ARG A 96 10.09 -2.53 -28.22
CA ARG A 96 11.03 -3.00 -29.25
C ARG A 96 11.05 -4.53 -29.23
N SER A 97 10.57 -5.15 -30.31
CA SER A 97 10.81 -6.57 -30.65
C SER A 97 10.72 -7.56 -29.48
N ARG A 98 9.55 -7.67 -28.84
CA ARG A 98 9.21 -8.62 -27.76
C ARG A 98 9.94 -8.45 -26.41
N GLN A 99 10.74 -7.41 -26.20
CA GLN A 99 11.29 -7.10 -24.88
C GLN A 99 10.67 -5.80 -24.35
N LYS A 100 10.15 -5.85 -23.12
CA LYS A 100 9.62 -4.67 -22.41
C LYS A 100 10.78 -4.02 -21.67
N VAL A 101 11.33 -2.93 -22.22
CA VAL A 101 12.40 -2.16 -21.59
C VAL A 101 11.77 -0.95 -20.89
N VAL A 102 12.10 -0.76 -19.61
CA VAL A 102 11.71 0.42 -18.84
C VAL A 102 12.85 1.43 -18.95
N LEU A 103 12.63 2.51 -19.71
CA LEU A 103 13.55 3.64 -19.77
C LEU A 103 13.15 4.64 -18.68
N PHE A 104 14.04 4.80 -17.71
CA PHE A 104 13.96 5.87 -16.71
C PHE A 104 14.65 7.09 -17.30
N ASP A 105 13.94 8.21 -17.40
CA ASP A 105 14.55 9.47 -17.81
C ASP A 105 15.35 10.00 -16.63
N THR A 106 16.68 10.01 -16.74
CA THR A 106 17.53 10.64 -15.73
C THR A 106 17.79 12.06 -16.20
N GLU A 107 17.37 13.06 -15.42
CA GLU A 107 17.85 14.43 -15.61
C GLU A 107 19.38 14.41 -15.52
N LYS A 108 20.04 14.63 -16.67
CA LYS A 108 21.47 14.89 -16.71
C LYS A 108 21.74 16.20 -15.99
N VAL A 109 22.47 16.14 -14.88
CA VAL A 109 23.20 17.28 -14.32
C VAL A 109 24.69 16.93 -14.30
#